data_AF-A0A6N9AI19-F1
#
_entry.id   AF-A0A6N9AI19-F1
#
_cell.length_a   1.000
_cell.length_b   1.000
_cell.length_c   1.000
_cell.angle_alpha   90.00
_cell.angle_beta   90.00
_cell.angle_gamma   90.00
#
_symmetry.space_group_name_H-M   'P 1'
#
loop_
_entity.id
_entity.type
_entity.pdbx_description
1 polymer ?
#
loop_
_entity_poly.entity_id
_entity_poly.type
_entity_poly.pdbx_seq_one_letter_code
_entity_poly.pdbx_strand_id
1 'polypeptide(L)'
;MNTPPLARYLQAPRFFCFLLWVLVGLWAVPPTWAQEPPNFESQVVVVQIEPDVAIVEGATKTGLEVFDRTAARYGVHTVERVFPFLDHVQPTPKTRRNLVALRHTYYVRYSAADDPERVAKTLASAPGVVYAEPVIINRLLESEVRVEPDDSLFSDQTYLRHLRLPEAWDIVKGEDISPPVVIAIVDNGTDWRHEDLLANVWTNADEIPDNGIDDDNNGLVDDVHGANWCSVGGSRWGDMYCFGL
;
A
#
# COMPACT_ATOMS: atom_id res chain seq x y z
N MET A 1 78.53 28.44 54.12
CA MET A 1 77.82 27.66 55.15
C MET A 1 76.47 28.32 55.38
N ASN A 2 75.43 27.49 55.38
CA ASN A 2 74.04 27.72 55.80
C ASN A 2 73.15 28.64 54.95
N THR A 3 72.39 28.00 54.05
CA THR A 3 70.94 28.27 53.95
C THR A 3 70.22 27.75 55.20
N PRO A 4 69.00 28.23 55.47
CA PRO A 4 67.88 27.31 55.39
C PRO A 4 66.67 27.89 54.59
N PRO A 5 65.70 27.04 54.21
CA PRO A 5 65.03 27.15 52.92
C PRO A 5 63.60 27.71 52.97
N LEU A 6 63.18 28.15 51.77
CA LEU A 6 61.80 28.45 51.37
C LEU A 6 61.04 27.18 50.92
N ALA A 7 59.71 27.35 50.85
CA ALA A 7 58.67 26.48 50.28
C ALA A 7 58.04 25.51 51.30
N ARG A 8 56.71 25.33 51.37
CA ARG A 8 55.62 25.60 50.42
C ARG A 8 54.30 25.42 51.20
N TYR A 9 53.23 26.11 50.82
CA TYR A 9 52.00 25.47 50.29
C TYR A 9 50.88 26.51 50.10
N LEU A 10 50.56 26.72 48.81
CA LEU A 10 49.25 27.00 48.19
C LEU A 10 48.42 28.17 48.77
N GLN A 11 47.97 29.15 47.98
CA GLN A 11 47.02 28.96 46.88
C GLN A 11 47.07 30.12 45.86
N ALA A 12 47.10 29.78 44.57
CA ALA A 12 46.46 30.48 43.45
C ALA A 12 46.38 29.48 42.28
N PRO A 13 45.33 29.49 41.45
CA PRO A 13 45.33 30.34 40.23
C PRO A 13 43.95 31.01 39.97
N ARG A 14 43.85 32.27 39.55
CA ARG A 14 43.93 32.83 38.18
C ARG A 14 42.95 32.23 37.14
N PHE A 15 41.97 33.08 36.77
CA PHE A 15 41.24 33.22 35.50
C PHE A 15 40.67 31.96 34.81
N PHE A 16 39.33 31.84 34.74
CA PHE A 16 38.59 31.53 33.50
C PHE A 16 37.06 31.64 33.69
N CYS A 17 36.42 32.31 32.72
CA CYS A 17 35.09 32.09 32.10
C CYS A 17 33.83 31.64 32.87
N PHE A 18 32.75 32.38 32.57
CA PHE A 18 31.39 31.93 32.26
C PHE A 18 30.66 30.99 33.23
N LEU A 19 29.60 31.49 33.87
CA LEU A 19 28.21 31.04 33.66
C LEU A 19 27.30 31.78 34.65
N LEU A 20 26.44 32.68 34.17
CA LEU A 20 25.18 32.93 34.86
C LEU A 20 24.06 32.90 33.82
N TRP A 21 23.21 31.91 34.03
CA TRP A 21 22.05 31.53 33.25
C TRP A 21 21.10 32.70 32.97
N VAL A 22 20.82 32.96 31.70
CA VAL A 22 19.51 33.47 31.29
C VAL A 22 18.80 32.32 30.59
N LEU A 23 17.87 31.73 31.35
CA LEU A 23 16.85 30.79 30.91
C LEU A 23 16.00 31.44 29.80
N VAL A 24 16.31 31.14 28.56
CA VAL A 24 15.31 31.13 27.49
C VAL A 24 15.17 29.67 27.12
N GLY A 25 14.07 29.06 27.60
CA GLY A 25 13.69 27.73 27.17
C GLY A 25 13.51 27.75 25.66
N LEU A 26 14.48 27.16 24.95
CA LEU A 26 14.21 26.53 23.67
C LEU A 26 13.20 25.41 23.96
N TRP A 27 11.93 25.75 24.00
CA TRP A 27 10.93 24.86 23.44
C TRP A 27 11.25 24.82 21.96
N ALA A 28 12.13 23.91 21.57
CA ALA A 28 12.16 23.44 20.20
C ALA A 28 10.78 22.82 19.97
N VAL A 29 9.83 23.64 19.51
CA VAL A 29 8.68 23.13 18.79
C VAL A 29 9.33 22.44 17.60
N PRO A 30 9.34 21.10 17.52
CA PRO A 30 9.85 20.45 16.33
C PRO A 30 9.08 21.07 15.15
N PRO A 31 9.76 21.45 14.05
CA PRO A 31 9.04 21.94 12.90
C PRO A 31 7.98 20.90 12.56
N THR A 32 6.71 21.28 12.62
CA THR A 32 5.52 20.49 12.26
C THR A 32 5.46 20.18 10.75
N TRP A 33 6.63 20.12 10.12
CA TRP A 33 6.90 19.89 8.71
C TRP A 33 7.63 18.56 8.49
N ALA A 34 7.92 17.80 9.56
CA ALA A 34 8.21 16.39 9.39
C ALA A 34 6.90 15.71 9.01
N GLN A 35 6.84 15.11 7.81
CA GLN A 35 5.75 14.20 7.46
C GLN A 35 5.61 13.19 8.59
N GLU A 36 4.38 12.97 9.09
CA GLU A 36 4.13 11.85 9.98
C GLU A 36 4.63 10.58 9.29
N PRO A 37 5.40 9.72 9.97
CA PRO A 37 5.86 8.49 9.36
C PRO A 37 4.63 7.68 8.91
N PRO A 38 4.69 7.03 7.73
CA PRO A 38 3.58 6.23 7.25
C PRO A 38 3.19 5.17 8.29
N ASN A 39 1.88 4.95 8.44
CA ASN A 39 1.39 3.86 9.27
C ASN A 39 1.60 2.55 8.52
N PHE A 40 2.25 1.58 9.16
CA PHE A 40 2.45 0.26 8.59
C PHE A 40 1.50 -0.76 9.24
N GLU A 41 1.07 -1.75 8.46
CA GLU A 41 0.41 -2.94 9.01
C GLU A 41 1.44 -3.69 9.86
N SER A 42 1.08 -3.97 11.12
CA SER A 42 1.94 -4.71 12.02
C SER A 42 2.12 -6.14 11.54
N GLN A 43 3.31 -6.71 11.73
CA GLN A 43 3.55 -8.15 11.58
C GLN A 43 3.39 -8.70 10.16
N VAL A 44 3.47 -7.83 9.15
CA VAL A 44 3.52 -8.21 7.74
C VAL A 44 4.47 -7.33 6.96
N VAL A 45 5.17 -7.94 6.01
CA VAL A 45 5.94 -7.25 4.97
C VAL A 45 5.63 -7.90 3.62
N VAL A 46 5.78 -7.14 2.54
CA VAL A 46 5.73 -7.69 1.20
C VAL A 46 7.17 -7.90 0.70
N VAL A 47 7.41 -9.06 0.09
CA VAL A 47 8.72 -9.47 -0.41
C VAL A 47 8.59 -9.97 -1.83
N GLN A 48 9.37 -9.44 -2.76
CA GLN A 48 9.52 -10.02 -4.08
C GLN A 48 10.79 -10.88 -4.13
N ILE A 49 10.64 -12.11 -4.59
CA ILE A 49 11.70 -13.11 -4.66
C ILE A 49 12.04 -13.37 -6.13
N GLU A 50 13.29 -13.73 -6.42
CA GLU A 50 13.72 -14.10 -7.77
C GLU A 50 12.88 -15.28 -8.31
N PRO A 51 12.54 -15.26 -9.62
CA PRO A 51 11.54 -16.16 -10.18
C PRO A 51 11.99 -17.62 -10.37
N ASP A 52 13.26 -17.93 -10.13
CA ASP A 52 13.80 -19.28 -10.11
C ASP A 52 13.53 -20.02 -8.79
N VAL A 53 12.97 -19.33 -7.79
CA VAL A 53 12.57 -19.90 -6.50
C VAL A 53 11.06 -20.21 -6.50
N ALA A 54 10.70 -21.48 -6.61
CA ALA A 54 9.32 -21.93 -6.50
C ALA A 54 8.91 -22.09 -5.02
N ILE A 55 8.01 -21.24 -4.54
CA ILE A 55 7.50 -21.28 -3.17
C ILE A 55 6.07 -21.83 -3.18
N VAL A 56 5.81 -22.85 -2.37
CA VAL A 56 4.47 -23.40 -2.19
C VAL A 56 3.65 -22.46 -1.32
N GLU A 57 2.38 -22.27 -1.65
CA GLU A 57 1.47 -21.41 -0.90
C GLU A 57 1.32 -21.89 0.57
N GLY A 58 1.39 -20.96 1.52
CA GLY A 58 1.35 -21.27 2.95
C GLY A 58 2.65 -21.89 3.50
N ALA A 59 3.74 -21.89 2.72
CA ALA A 59 5.03 -22.36 3.21
C ALA A 59 5.57 -21.46 4.32
N THR A 60 6.25 -22.07 5.30
CA THR A 60 6.99 -21.35 6.35
C THR A 60 8.44 -21.06 5.93
N LYS A 61 8.86 -21.53 4.75
CA LYS A 61 10.22 -21.48 4.22
C LYS A 61 10.19 -21.29 2.72
N THR A 62 11.13 -20.52 2.19
CA THR A 62 11.26 -20.21 0.77
C THR A 62 12.28 -21.12 0.08
N GLY A 63 13.16 -21.79 0.84
CA GLY A 63 14.29 -22.56 0.30
C GLY A 63 15.56 -21.72 0.12
N LEU A 64 15.47 -20.40 0.28
CA LEU A 64 16.62 -19.51 0.33
C LEU A 64 17.22 -19.54 1.74
N GLU A 65 18.34 -20.23 1.92
CA GLU A 65 18.94 -20.50 3.25
C GLU A 65 19.13 -19.23 4.10
N VAL A 66 19.63 -18.15 3.49
CA VAL A 66 19.88 -16.88 4.17
C VAL A 66 18.57 -16.19 4.56
N PHE A 67 17.57 -16.21 3.68
CA PHE A 67 16.25 -15.68 3.95
C PHE A 67 15.58 -16.48 5.07
N ASP A 68 15.50 -17.81 4.95
CA ASP A 68 14.84 -18.69 5.91
C ASP A 68 15.44 -18.57 7.31
N ARG A 69 16.77 -18.50 7.41
CA ARG A 69 17.47 -18.28 8.69
C ARG A 69 17.15 -16.92 9.30
N THR A 70 17.00 -15.89 8.48
CA THR A 70 16.68 -14.53 8.93
C THR A 70 15.21 -14.41 9.33
N ALA A 71 14.31 -14.94 8.50
CA ALA A 71 12.88 -15.07 8.73
C ALA A 71 12.55 -15.82 10.03
N ALA A 72 13.29 -16.90 10.33
CA ALA A 72 13.13 -17.65 11.57
C ALA A 72 13.38 -16.80 12.84
N ARG A 73 14.25 -15.77 12.77
CA ARG A 73 14.52 -14.88 13.92
C ARG A 73 13.31 -14.00 14.27
N TYR A 74 12.52 -13.64 13.26
CA TYR A 74 11.32 -12.83 13.42
C TYR A 74 10.06 -13.68 13.64
N GLY A 75 10.17 -15.02 13.65
CA GLY A 75 9.04 -15.92 13.80
C GLY A 75 8.08 -15.86 12.61
N VAL A 76 8.61 -15.84 11.38
CA VAL A 76 7.81 -15.98 10.16
C VAL A 76 7.03 -17.29 10.20
N HIS A 77 5.72 -17.21 9.99
CA HIS A 77 4.82 -18.36 10.05
C HIS A 77 3.97 -18.52 8.78
N THR A 78 3.84 -17.51 7.93
CA THR A 78 3.28 -17.68 6.59
C THR A 78 4.07 -16.90 5.54
N VAL A 79 4.19 -17.51 4.36
CA VAL A 79 4.63 -16.88 3.11
C VAL A 79 3.58 -17.20 2.06
N GLU A 80 2.82 -16.19 1.65
CA GLU A 80 1.64 -16.33 0.79
C GLU A 80 1.76 -15.42 -0.41
N ARG A 81 1.33 -15.85 -1.60
CA ARG A 81 1.39 -15.01 -2.79
C ARG A 81 0.43 -13.83 -2.63
N VAL A 82 0.88 -12.64 -3.01
CA VAL A 82 0.02 -11.44 -3.03
C VAL A 82 -1.01 -11.54 -4.15
N PHE A 83 -0.61 -12.13 -5.29
CA PHE A 83 -1.43 -12.17 -6.51
C PHE A 83 -1.63 -13.60 -7.03
N PRO A 84 -2.25 -14.51 -6.25
CA PRO A 84 -2.44 -15.90 -6.66
C PRO A 84 -3.35 -16.04 -7.88
N PHE A 85 -4.33 -15.13 -8.04
CA PHE A 85 -5.25 -15.04 -9.17
C PHE A 85 -4.56 -14.78 -10.52
N LEU A 86 -3.30 -14.35 -10.53
CA LEU A 86 -2.56 -14.12 -11.77
C LEU A 86 -2.09 -15.41 -12.45
N ASP A 87 -2.29 -16.59 -11.86
CA ASP A 87 -1.87 -17.87 -12.45
C ASP A 87 -2.57 -18.16 -13.80
N HIS A 88 -3.82 -17.72 -13.93
CA HIS A 88 -4.66 -17.95 -15.11
C HIS A 88 -4.34 -16.97 -16.25
N VAL A 89 -3.77 -15.81 -15.91
CA VAL A 89 -3.47 -14.73 -16.87
C VAL A 89 -2.33 -15.14 -17.80
N GLN A 90 -2.57 -15.14 -19.11
CA GLN A 90 -1.53 -15.48 -20.08
C GLN A 90 -0.62 -14.28 -20.38
N PRO A 91 0.72 -14.41 -20.28
CA PRO A 91 1.63 -13.31 -20.53
C PRO A 91 1.67 -12.93 -22.02
N THR A 92 1.41 -11.66 -22.31
CA THR A 92 1.70 -11.06 -23.63
C THR A 92 3.18 -10.64 -23.70
N PRO A 93 3.74 -10.36 -24.89
CA PRO A 93 5.10 -9.81 -25.00
C PRO A 93 5.31 -8.52 -24.19
N LYS A 94 4.27 -7.69 -24.03
CA LYS A 94 4.34 -6.44 -23.24
C LYS A 94 4.26 -6.69 -21.73
N THR A 95 3.49 -7.69 -21.29
CA THR A 95 3.18 -7.91 -19.86
C THR A 95 4.05 -8.98 -19.21
N ARG A 96 4.74 -9.83 -19.99
CA ARG A 96 5.49 -11.00 -19.50
C ARG A 96 6.40 -10.69 -18.30
N ARG A 97 7.21 -9.63 -18.40
CA ARG A 97 8.17 -9.28 -17.34
C ARG A 97 7.45 -8.92 -16.02
N ASN A 98 6.41 -8.09 -16.11
CA ASN A 98 5.67 -7.65 -14.92
C ASN A 98 4.87 -8.81 -14.32
N LEU A 99 4.27 -9.66 -15.16
CA LEU A 99 3.51 -10.81 -14.67
C LEU A 99 4.40 -11.79 -13.92
N VAL A 100 5.61 -12.07 -14.42
CA VAL A 100 6.60 -12.89 -13.71
C VAL A 100 6.95 -12.27 -12.36
N ALA A 101 7.19 -10.95 -12.31
CA ALA A 101 7.51 -10.27 -11.06
C ALA A 101 6.34 -10.32 -10.04
N LEU A 102 5.11 -10.05 -10.48
CA LEU A 102 3.92 -10.07 -9.63
C LEU A 102 3.65 -11.47 -9.06
N ARG A 103 3.78 -12.52 -9.87
CA ARG A 103 3.62 -13.92 -9.41
C ARG A 103 4.63 -14.35 -8.34
N HIS A 104 5.76 -13.65 -8.22
CA HIS A 104 6.79 -13.90 -7.21
C HIS A 104 6.84 -12.81 -6.14
N THR A 105 5.70 -12.16 -5.87
CA THR A 105 5.51 -11.20 -4.78
C THR A 105 4.68 -11.84 -3.69
N TYR A 106 5.17 -11.79 -2.44
CA TYR A 106 4.63 -12.55 -1.31
C TYR A 106 4.39 -11.66 -0.10
N TYR A 107 3.27 -11.89 0.60
CA TYR A 107 3.12 -11.47 1.99
C TYR A 107 3.88 -12.43 2.89
N VAL A 108 4.68 -11.86 3.78
CA VAL A 108 5.43 -12.60 4.80
C VAL A 108 4.94 -12.15 6.17
N ARG A 109 4.19 -13.03 6.85
CA ARG A 109 3.65 -12.75 8.19
C ARG A 109 4.55 -13.33 9.26
N TYR A 110 4.79 -12.55 10.31
CA TYR A 110 5.76 -12.85 11.36
C TYR A 110 5.23 -12.53 12.75
N SER A 111 5.79 -13.15 13.80
CA SER A 111 5.27 -12.99 15.18
C SER A 111 6.04 -11.98 16.03
N ALA A 112 7.26 -11.61 15.65
CA ALA A 112 8.05 -10.63 16.40
C ALA A 112 7.35 -9.26 16.48
N ALA A 113 7.51 -8.57 17.61
CA ALA A 113 7.01 -7.21 17.81
C ALA A 113 8.03 -6.15 17.32
N ASP A 114 8.65 -6.42 16.18
CA ASP A 114 9.62 -5.54 15.52
C ASP A 114 8.92 -4.63 14.50
N ASP A 115 9.51 -3.45 14.33
CA ASP A 115 9.12 -2.46 13.31
C ASP A 115 9.15 -3.08 11.89
N PRO A 116 8.03 -3.09 11.15
CA PRO A 116 7.95 -3.68 9.81
C PRO A 116 9.02 -3.16 8.84
N GLU A 117 9.40 -1.88 8.93
CA GLU A 117 10.43 -1.31 8.07
C GLU A 117 11.80 -1.96 8.33
N ARG A 118 12.15 -2.20 9.60
CA ARG A 118 13.37 -2.91 9.99
C ARG A 118 13.37 -4.36 9.52
N VAL A 119 12.23 -5.04 9.66
CA VAL A 119 12.08 -6.44 9.21
C VAL A 119 12.26 -6.51 7.70
N ALA A 120 11.55 -5.66 6.95
CA ALA A 120 11.66 -5.55 5.50
C ALA A 120 13.12 -5.30 5.06
N LYS A 121 13.79 -4.30 5.65
CA LYS A 121 15.20 -3.98 5.34
C LYS A 121 16.13 -5.16 5.60
N THR A 122 15.87 -5.93 6.67
CA THR A 122 16.69 -7.11 6.98
C THR A 122 16.47 -8.22 5.94
N LEU A 123 15.21 -8.52 5.61
CA LEU A 123 14.88 -9.55 4.63
C LEU A 123 15.35 -9.18 3.21
N ALA A 124 15.28 -7.90 2.84
CA ALA A 124 15.79 -7.37 1.57
C ALA A 124 17.30 -7.61 1.37
N SER A 125 18.08 -7.85 2.44
CA SER A 125 19.51 -8.13 2.34
C SER A 125 19.85 -9.59 1.99
N ALA A 126 18.86 -10.49 2.00
CA ALA A 126 19.08 -11.89 1.68
C ALA A 126 19.24 -12.09 0.16
N PRO A 127 20.24 -12.88 -0.28
CA PRO A 127 20.35 -13.28 -1.69
C PRO A 127 19.07 -13.97 -2.17
N GLY A 128 18.64 -13.66 -3.40
CA GLY A 128 17.39 -14.13 -3.98
C GLY A 128 16.17 -13.25 -3.67
N VAL A 129 16.31 -12.21 -2.86
CA VAL A 129 15.27 -11.19 -2.63
C VAL A 129 15.51 -9.99 -3.55
N VAL A 130 14.50 -9.65 -4.36
CA VAL A 130 14.54 -8.48 -5.26
C VAL A 130 14.26 -7.20 -4.48
N TYR A 131 13.22 -7.20 -3.65
CA TYR A 131 12.93 -6.14 -2.69
C TYR A 131 12.09 -6.68 -1.53
N ALA A 132 12.08 -5.93 -0.43
CA ALA A 132 11.11 -6.10 0.63
C ALA A 132 10.75 -4.73 1.21
N GLU A 133 9.45 -4.53 1.48
CA GLU A 133 8.92 -3.28 2.03
C GLU A 133 7.81 -3.57 3.05
N PRO A 134 7.61 -2.68 4.03
CA PRO A 134 6.47 -2.78 4.93
C PRO A 134 5.17 -2.50 4.18
N VAL A 135 4.07 -3.12 4.61
CA VAL A 135 2.75 -2.83 4.06
C VAL A 135 2.24 -1.52 4.64
N ILE A 136 1.99 -0.53 3.80
CA ILE A 136 1.49 0.79 4.22
C ILE A 136 -0.03 0.73 4.39
N ILE A 137 -0.52 1.17 5.54
CA ILE A 137 -1.93 1.45 5.77
C ILE A 137 -2.21 2.84 5.20
N ASN A 138 -2.71 2.87 3.98
CA ASN A 138 -3.26 4.09 3.40
C ASN A 138 -4.62 4.36 4.04
N ARG A 139 -4.77 5.56 4.61
CA ARG A 139 -6.10 6.06 4.95
C ARG A 139 -6.68 6.71 3.71
N LEU A 140 -7.94 6.41 3.43
CA LEU A 140 -8.69 7.19 2.45
C LEU A 140 -8.59 8.66 2.84
N LEU A 141 -8.24 9.51 1.88
CA LEU A 141 -8.37 10.94 2.07
C LEU A 141 -9.87 11.20 2.05
N GLU A 142 -10.50 11.17 3.24
CA GLU A 142 -11.88 11.57 3.43
C GLU A 142 -11.99 13.07 3.18
N SER A 143 -12.05 13.45 1.90
CA SER A 143 -12.51 14.77 1.50
C SER A 143 -14.02 14.67 1.32
N GLU A 144 -14.78 15.30 2.22
CA GLU A 144 -16.22 15.47 2.03
C GLU A 144 -16.45 16.26 0.74
N VAL A 145 -16.83 15.57 -0.33
CA VAL A 145 -17.33 16.19 -1.55
C VAL A 145 -18.70 15.60 -1.80
N ARG A 146 -19.69 16.41 -1.44
CA ARG A 146 -21.08 16.23 -1.85
C ARG A 146 -21.17 16.56 -3.34
N VAL A 147 -21.66 15.60 -4.11
CA VAL A 147 -21.92 15.68 -5.54
C VAL A 147 -23.35 16.17 -5.74
N GLU A 148 -23.67 16.72 -6.92
CA GLU A 148 -24.66 15.98 -7.72
C GLU A 148 -24.42 16.08 -9.25
N PRO A 149 -24.41 14.92 -9.95
CA PRO A 149 -24.32 14.74 -11.41
C PRO A 149 -25.71 14.77 -12.07
N ASP A 150 -25.79 14.64 -13.43
CA ASP A 150 -26.98 14.42 -14.34
C ASP A 150 -28.31 15.16 -14.11
N ASP A 151 -28.25 16.09 -13.19
CA ASP A 151 -29.29 16.95 -12.73
C ASP A 151 -29.74 17.92 -13.84
N SER A 152 -31.01 18.30 -13.82
CA SER A 152 -31.56 19.50 -14.46
C SER A 152 -30.68 20.76 -14.33
N LEU A 153 -29.75 20.75 -13.38
CA LEU A 153 -28.70 21.73 -13.13
C LEU A 153 -27.39 21.53 -13.94
N PHE A 154 -27.37 20.78 -15.06
CA PHE A 154 -26.20 20.75 -15.97
C PHE A 154 -25.71 22.16 -16.36
N SER A 155 -26.63 23.13 -16.45
CA SER A 155 -26.30 24.55 -16.65
C SER A 155 -25.39 25.14 -15.57
N ASP A 156 -25.42 24.57 -14.37
CA ASP A 156 -24.80 25.10 -13.15
C ASP A 156 -23.45 24.39 -12.85
N GLN A 157 -23.16 23.29 -13.56
CA GLN A 157 -21.88 22.57 -13.52
C GLN A 157 -20.80 23.27 -14.36
N THR A 158 -20.37 24.46 -13.92
CA THR A 158 -19.45 25.34 -14.67
C THR A 158 -18.11 24.70 -15.03
N TYR A 159 -17.62 23.74 -14.24
CA TYR A 159 -16.35 23.05 -14.48
C TYR A 159 -16.37 22.21 -15.76
N LEU A 160 -17.49 21.57 -16.11
CA LEU A 160 -17.60 20.80 -17.36
C LEU A 160 -17.40 21.68 -18.60
N ARG A 161 -17.90 22.92 -18.55
CA ARG A 161 -17.69 23.93 -19.60
C ARG A 161 -16.26 24.47 -19.61
N HIS A 162 -15.69 24.72 -18.43
CA HIS A 162 -14.28 25.17 -18.34
C HIS A 162 -13.30 24.13 -18.87
N LEU A 163 -13.60 22.83 -18.69
CA LEU A 163 -12.84 21.72 -19.25
C LEU A 163 -13.24 21.38 -20.69
N ARG A 164 -14.25 22.08 -21.26
CA ARG A 164 -14.74 21.90 -22.64
C ARG A 164 -15.15 20.47 -22.97
N LEU A 165 -15.76 19.79 -22.00
CA LEU A 165 -16.17 18.39 -22.16
C LEU A 165 -17.28 18.20 -23.21
N PRO A 166 -18.28 19.10 -23.38
CA PRO A 166 -19.24 18.96 -24.47
C PRO A 166 -18.58 18.91 -25.85
N GLU A 167 -17.61 19.78 -26.11
CA GLU A 167 -16.89 19.74 -27.40
C GLU A 167 -15.99 18.51 -27.53
N ALA A 168 -15.51 17.93 -26.43
CA ALA A 168 -14.78 16.67 -26.46
C ALA A 168 -15.72 15.49 -26.78
N TRP A 169 -16.92 15.45 -26.20
CA TRP A 169 -17.92 14.41 -26.48
C TRP A 169 -18.49 14.48 -27.90
N ASP A 170 -18.51 15.67 -28.52
CA ASP A 170 -18.82 15.81 -29.95
C ASP A 170 -17.74 15.16 -30.85
N ILE A 171 -16.51 14.99 -30.35
CA ILE A 171 -15.42 14.32 -31.06
C ILE A 171 -15.45 12.81 -30.84
N VAL A 172 -15.54 12.38 -29.58
CA VAL A 172 -15.55 10.96 -29.21
C VAL A 172 -16.09 10.77 -27.79
N LYS A 173 -16.95 9.77 -27.60
CA LYS A 173 -17.31 9.25 -26.29
C LYS A 173 -16.66 7.88 -26.06
N GLY A 174 -16.53 7.48 -24.80
CA GLY A 174 -15.89 6.22 -24.43
C GLY A 174 -16.54 5.00 -25.09
N GLU A 175 -17.87 5.04 -25.27
CA GLU A 175 -18.62 3.97 -25.94
C GLU A 175 -18.47 3.95 -27.47
N ASP A 176 -18.01 5.04 -28.09
CA ASP A 176 -17.88 5.15 -29.55
C ASP A 176 -16.60 4.45 -30.08
N ILE A 177 -15.70 4.01 -29.19
CA ILE A 177 -14.44 3.34 -29.54
C ILE A 177 -14.67 1.82 -29.62
N SER A 178 -13.96 1.13 -30.52
CA SER A 178 -14.00 -0.33 -30.65
C SER A 178 -12.64 -0.95 -30.32
N PRO A 179 -12.52 -1.72 -29.20
CA PRO A 179 -13.56 -1.95 -28.19
C PRO A 179 -13.83 -0.70 -27.33
N PRO A 180 -15.00 -0.60 -26.68
CA PRO A 180 -15.31 0.49 -25.76
C PRO A 180 -14.25 0.63 -24.66
N VAL A 181 -14.05 1.85 -24.18
CA VAL A 181 -13.09 2.11 -23.10
C VAL A 181 -13.71 1.67 -21.76
N VAL A 182 -13.02 0.78 -21.04
CA VAL A 182 -13.39 0.36 -19.69
C VAL A 182 -12.51 1.11 -18.68
N ILE A 183 -13.13 1.69 -17.65
CA ILE A 183 -12.45 2.41 -16.58
C ILE A 183 -12.63 1.62 -15.28
N ALA A 184 -11.52 1.19 -14.69
CA ALA A 184 -11.53 0.57 -13.36
C ALA A 184 -11.45 1.65 -12.28
N ILE A 185 -12.39 1.63 -11.34
CA ILE A 185 -12.42 2.51 -10.17
C ILE A 185 -12.03 1.67 -8.94
N VAL A 186 -10.97 2.07 -8.23
CA VAL A 186 -10.51 1.40 -7.01
C VAL A 186 -10.87 2.30 -5.83
N ASP A 187 -11.99 2.00 -5.18
CA ASP A 187 -12.56 2.77 -4.07
C ASP A 187 -13.29 1.82 -3.09
N ASN A 188 -14.03 2.36 -2.13
CA ASN A 188 -14.86 1.62 -1.17
C ASN A 188 -16.14 1.00 -1.77
N GLY A 189 -16.42 1.25 -3.04
CA GLY A 189 -17.61 0.78 -3.75
C GLY A 189 -18.48 1.93 -4.25
N THR A 190 -19.54 1.60 -4.98
CA THR A 190 -20.56 2.54 -5.44
C THR A 190 -21.91 1.82 -5.47
N ASP A 191 -23.01 2.56 -5.33
CA ASP A 191 -24.33 2.02 -5.62
C ASP A 191 -24.51 1.91 -7.13
N TRP A 192 -24.09 0.77 -7.69
CA TRP A 192 -24.14 0.53 -9.13
C TRP A 192 -25.58 0.41 -9.66
N ARG A 193 -26.58 0.26 -8.78
CA ARG A 193 -28.01 0.22 -9.16
C ARG A 193 -28.62 1.60 -9.33
N HIS A 194 -27.85 2.67 -9.11
CA HIS A 194 -28.29 4.03 -9.37
C HIS A 194 -28.68 4.21 -10.84
N GLU A 195 -29.81 4.86 -11.10
CA GLU A 195 -30.38 4.99 -12.46
C GLU A 195 -29.40 5.63 -13.45
N ASP A 196 -28.62 6.59 -12.99
CA ASP A 196 -27.59 7.30 -13.75
C ASP A 196 -26.32 6.50 -14.05
N LEU A 197 -26.02 5.50 -13.23
CA LEU A 197 -24.84 4.66 -13.39
C LEU A 197 -25.17 3.41 -14.20
N LEU A 198 -26.38 2.88 -14.06
CA LEU A 198 -26.77 1.55 -14.55
C LEU A 198 -26.44 1.32 -16.04
N ALA A 199 -26.59 2.34 -16.88
CA ALA A 199 -26.28 2.25 -18.31
C ALA A 199 -24.77 2.18 -18.63
N ASN A 200 -23.92 2.60 -17.70
CA ASN A 200 -22.47 2.73 -17.85
C ASN A 200 -21.68 1.69 -17.04
N VAL A 201 -22.35 0.86 -16.23
CA VAL A 201 -21.70 -0.20 -15.45
C VAL A 201 -21.18 -1.29 -16.39
N TRP A 202 -19.89 -1.58 -16.29
CA TRP A 202 -19.28 -2.70 -17.00
C TRP A 202 -19.81 -4.04 -16.47
N THR A 203 -20.01 -5.00 -17.37
CA THR A 203 -20.46 -6.35 -17.02
C THR A 203 -19.45 -7.37 -17.53
N ASN A 204 -18.97 -8.25 -16.65
CA ASN A 204 -18.17 -9.40 -17.02
C ASN A 204 -19.06 -10.40 -17.78
N ALA A 205 -18.84 -10.54 -19.09
CA ALA A 205 -19.64 -11.44 -19.93
C ALA A 205 -19.28 -12.92 -19.72
N ASP A 206 -18.16 -13.20 -19.06
CA ASP A 206 -17.67 -14.54 -18.77
C ASP A 206 -18.20 -15.08 -17.42
N GLU A 207 -18.99 -14.28 -16.67
CA GLU A 207 -19.60 -14.65 -15.38
C GLU A 207 -21.11 -14.87 -15.47
N ILE A 208 -21.63 -15.85 -14.69
CA ILE A 208 -23.06 -16.06 -14.49
C ILE A 208 -23.44 -15.52 -13.12
N PRO A 209 -24.29 -14.47 -13.03
CA PRO A 209 -24.63 -13.86 -11.76
C PRO A 209 -25.26 -14.81 -10.74
N ASP A 210 -24.86 -14.66 -9.48
CA ASP A 210 -25.42 -15.31 -8.30
C ASP A 210 -25.38 -16.85 -8.33
N ASN A 211 -24.42 -17.44 -9.04
CA ASN A 211 -24.29 -18.90 -9.10
C ASN A 211 -23.31 -19.44 -8.03
N GLY A 212 -22.53 -18.57 -7.39
CA GLY A 212 -21.55 -18.94 -6.37
C GLY A 212 -20.31 -19.66 -6.93
N ILE A 213 -20.06 -19.51 -8.22
CA ILE A 213 -18.97 -20.12 -8.97
C ILE A 213 -18.13 -18.98 -9.58
N ASP A 214 -16.84 -19.24 -9.73
CA ASP A 214 -15.93 -18.43 -10.53
C ASP A 214 -15.95 -19.04 -11.94
N ASP A 215 -16.77 -18.48 -12.84
CA ASP A 215 -17.08 -19.06 -14.15
C ASP A 215 -15.96 -18.82 -15.16
N ASP A 216 -15.27 -17.68 -15.04
CA ASP A 216 -14.12 -17.34 -15.87
C ASP A 216 -12.78 -17.90 -15.32
N ASN A 217 -12.83 -18.49 -14.11
CA ASN A 217 -11.73 -19.10 -13.38
C ASN A 217 -10.58 -18.10 -13.17
N ASN A 218 -10.91 -16.85 -12.85
CA ASN A 218 -9.94 -15.80 -12.54
C ASN A 218 -9.59 -15.72 -11.04
N GLY A 219 -10.24 -16.51 -10.19
CA GLY A 219 -10.04 -16.56 -8.74
C GLY A 219 -11.00 -15.66 -7.93
N LEU A 220 -11.95 -15.00 -8.59
CA LEU A 220 -12.96 -14.14 -8.01
C LEU A 220 -14.33 -14.74 -8.33
N VAL A 221 -15.12 -15.02 -7.29
CA VAL A 221 -16.44 -15.64 -7.44
C VAL A 221 -17.48 -14.53 -7.66
N ASP A 222 -18.34 -14.70 -8.67
CA ASP A 222 -19.44 -13.80 -9.02
C ASP A 222 -18.99 -12.33 -9.22
N ASP A 223 -17.86 -12.06 -9.90
CA ASP A 223 -17.31 -10.69 -10.10
C ASP A 223 -17.95 -9.93 -11.28
N VAL A 224 -19.27 -10.05 -11.42
CA VAL A 224 -20.08 -9.58 -12.56
C VAL A 224 -19.88 -8.09 -12.87
N HIS A 225 -19.79 -7.24 -11.84
CA HIS A 225 -19.64 -5.79 -11.97
C HIS A 225 -18.34 -5.27 -11.35
N GLY A 226 -17.36 -6.16 -11.17
CA GLY A 226 -16.12 -5.91 -10.45
C GLY A 226 -16.03 -6.73 -9.17
N ALA A 227 -14.94 -6.55 -8.42
CA ALA A 227 -14.63 -7.38 -7.26
C ALA A 227 -14.52 -6.57 -5.97
N ASN A 228 -14.78 -7.26 -4.85
CA ASN A 228 -14.64 -6.70 -3.50
C ASN A 228 -13.40 -7.27 -2.81
N TRP A 229 -12.49 -6.39 -2.42
CA TRP A 229 -11.25 -6.76 -1.71
C TRP A 229 -11.30 -6.49 -0.20
N CYS A 230 -12.39 -5.92 0.30
CA CYS A 230 -12.58 -5.66 1.73
C CYS A 230 -13.14 -6.90 2.44
N SER A 231 -12.30 -7.56 3.24
CA SER A 231 -12.68 -8.70 4.06
C SER A 231 -12.95 -8.26 5.50
N VAL A 232 -14.10 -7.62 5.74
CA VAL A 232 -14.62 -7.49 7.11
C VAL A 232 -15.70 -8.55 7.30
N GLY A 233 -15.35 -9.67 7.93
CA GLY A 233 -16.35 -10.63 8.45
C GLY A 233 -16.57 -11.94 7.67
N GLY A 234 -15.65 -12.37 6.81
CA GLY A 234 -15.65 -13.74 6.29
C GLY A 234 -16.67 -14.07 5.19
N SER A 235 -17.33 -13.07 4.60
CA SER A 235 -18.12 -13.23 3.39
C SER A 235 -17.22 -13.02 2.16
N ARG A 236 -16.86 -14.11 1.47
CA ARG A 236 -16.31 -14.09 0.10
C ARG A 236 -17.44 -14.04 -0.94
N TRP A 237 -18.46 -13.23 -0.67
CA TRP A 237 -19.72 -13.27 -1.40
C TRP A 237 -20.06 -11.87 -1.91
N GLY A 238 -20.05 -11.73 -3.25
CA GLY A 238 -20.87 -10.83 -4.04
C GLY A 238 -20.63 -9.33 -3.91
N ASP A 239 -20.19 -8.73 -5.02
CA ASP A 239 -20.25 -7.31 -5.37
C ASP A 239 -19.60 -6.31 -4.40
N MET A 240 -19.21 -5.15 -4.94
CA MET A 240 -18.75 -3.98 -4.18
C MET A 240 -19.66 -3.68 -2.97
N TYR A 241 -19.21 -4.08 -1.77
CA TYR A 241 -19.75 -3.61 -0.50
C TYR A 241 -18.62 -3.46 0.51
N CYS A 242 -18.28 -2.22 0.85
CA CYS A 242 -17.77 -1.91 2.18
C CYS A 242 -18.44 -0.63 2.70
N PHE A 243 -19.65 -0.80 3.27
CA PHE A 243 -20.22 0.17 4.20
C PHE A 243 -19.55 0.06 5.57
N GLY A 244 -19.28 1.21 6.18
CA GLY A 244 -18.81 1.30 7.57
C GLY A 244 -19.17 2.64 8.20
N LEU A 245 -20.48 2.91 8.29
CA LEU A 245 -21.19 3.98 9.03
C LEU A 245 -20.76 5.45 8.82
#